data_AF-A0A953ZHA9-F1
#
_entry.id   AF-A0A953ZHA9-F1
#
_cell.length_a   1.000
_cell.length_b   1.000
_cell.length_c   1.000
_cell.angle_alpha   90.00
_cell.angle_beta   90.00
_cell.angle_gamma   90.00
#
_symmetry.space_group_name_H-M   'P 1'
#
loop_
_entity.id
_entity.type
_entity.pdbx_description
1 polymer ?
#
loop_
_entity_poly.entity_id
_entity_poly.type
_entity_poly.pdbx_seq_one_letter_code
_entity_poly.pdbx_strand_id
1 'polypeptide(L)'
;MAGARARRRNTGENILTALVRITLGNRRRYGGYIVHVGVLLIALGIYYSSLYEVSGSVTTSPGGYSLITDKLSGDKYIVYFESEETTDDWDFLRESFGQDEQRAQIYENMLRYVRKNPDKSAGEIVEKVKQDAKDQFGGELPEFFTQNALPRMIAAVHWGVKQRENTKVYESFNTIVRVFPYVEPTDLEIKPYLDAHDRAQSLLYGDSRDGGEFNDRSIGLTVARWQVQSTQMLGGSFTEQFRARRELVATISAEELPALTGLDQFGFGEASDEDIERVRQSVLAAMTDIQKANDALILEGVKLGPQLITVNEQIRETVAALPQDRFATVFGLRTANPEEYATGRFNALKELERFHLTIERESAARRNQLVVELAPNIGDEATHDQLKALRPLSLTGLKQARETAEGNVAAAIDAEIETIIGDSTRIEPRMRIFYDKRSGSPRMNEPVKDPYYHRTLDKDLYFILQDSKPDGTATFRYFIKPMMSVGMAGLGVIIFGIILAFLPNMRR
;
A
#
# COMPACT_ATOMS: atom_id res chain seq x y z
N MET A 1 -25.64 30.32 -40.85
CA MET A 1 -25.45 31.79 -40.96
C MET A 1 -26.28 32.47 -42.07
N ALA A 2 -26.54 31.82 -43.22
CA ALA A 2 -27.34 32.41 -44.31
C ALA A 2 -28.78 32.81 -43.91
N GLY A 3 -29.48 31.96 -43.14
CA GLY A 3 -30.85 32.25 -42.68
C GLY A 3 -30.97 33.41 -41.68
N ALA A 4 -29.95 33.64 -40.84
CA ALA A 4 -29.92 34.76 -39.90
C ALA A 4 -29.66 36.10 -40.60
N ARG A 5 -28.76 36.11 -41.60
CA ARG A 5 -28.51 37.29 -42.44
C ARG A 5 -29.72 37.63 -43.33
N ALA A 6 -30.44 36.62 -43.83
CA ALA A 6 -31.66 36.82 -44.61
C ALA A 6 -32.82 37.40 -43.78
N ARG A 7 -33.03 36.96 -42.53
CA ARG A 7 -34.03 37.57 -41.64
C ARG A 7 -33.65 38.96 -41.16
N ARG A 8 -32.37 39.22 -40.86
CA ARG A 8 -31.90 40.57 -40.48
C ARG A 8 -32.30 41.62 -41.52
N ARG A 9 -32.20 41.28 -42.81
CA ARG A 9 -32.61 42.16 -43.92
C ARG A 9 -34.13 42.39 -44.00
N ASN A 10 -34.95 41.42 -43.58
CA ASN A 10 -36.40 41.50 -43.70
C ASN A 10 -37.14 41.94 -42.42
N THR A 11 -36.53 41.88 -41.23
CA THR A 11 -37.21 42.18 -39.95
C THR A 11 -36.51 43.23 -39.07
N GLY A 12 -35.29 43.68 -39.42
CA GLY A 12 -34.58 44.73 -38.68
C GLY A 12 -34.01 44.34 -37.31
N GLU A 13 -34.06 43.07 -36.92
CA GLU A 13 -33.63 42.59 -35.59
C GLU A 13 -32.10 42.40 -35.47
N ASN A 14 -31.58 42.53 -34.24
CA ASN A 14 -30.20 42.19 -33.88
C ASN A 14 -29.86 40.72 -34.27
N ILE A 15 -28.65 40.48 -34.78
CA ILE A 15 -28.13 39.17 -35.18
C ILE A 15 -28.28 38.10 -34.09
N LEU A 16 -28.01 38.43 -32.82
CA LEU A 16 -28.19 37.51 -31.69
C LEU A 16 -29.67 37.15 -31.49
N THR A 17 -30.57 38.14 -31.58
CA THR A 17 -32.02 37.93 -31.45
C THR A 17 -32.58 37.12 -32.63
N ALA A 18 -32.12 37.38 -33.85
CA ALA A 18 -32.50 36.63 -35.04
C ALA A 18 -31.99 35.19 -35.00
N LEU A 19 -30.77 34.97 -34.48
CA LEU A 19 -30.23 33.63 -34.27
C LEU A 19 -31.07 32.86 -33.26
N VAL A 20 -31.31 33.44 -32.07
CA VAL A 20 -32.13 32.83 -31.01
C VAL A 20 -33.56 32.54 -31.49
N ARG A 21 -34.21 33.47 -32.20
CA ARG A 21 -35.56 33.25 -32.75
C ARG A 21 -35.62 32.21 -33.87
N ILE A 22 -34.55 32.01 -34.64
CA ILE A 22 -34.48 30.93 -35.63
C ILE A 22 -34.31 29.58 -34.93
N THR A 23 -33.43 29.50 -33.92
CA THR A 23 -33.24 28.29 -33.12
C THR A 23 -34.53 27.93 -32.36
N LEU A 24 -35.19 28.92 -31.77
CA LEU A 24 -36.50 28.79 -31.12
C LEU A 24 -37.67 28.64 -32.10
N GLY A 25 -37.49 28.90 -33.39
CA GLY A 25 -38.50 28.68 -34.43
C GLY A 25 -38.52 27.23 -34.94
N ASN A 26 -37.39 26.52 -34.81
CA ASN A 26 -37.21 25.13 -35.24
C ASN A 26 -36.68 24.25 -34.10
N ARG A 27 -37.29 24.41 -32.91
CA ARG A 27 -36.85 23.80 -31.65
C ARG A 27 -36.68 22.29 -31.72
N ARG A 28 -37.60 21.55 -32.36
CA ARG A 28 -37.48 20.10 -32.52
C ARG A 28 -36.24 19.69 -33.31
N ARG A 29 -35.94 20.39 -34.42
CA ARG A 29 -34.79 20.10 -35.28
C ARG A 29 -33.47 20.42 -34.56
N TYR A 30 -33.36 21.61 -33.98
CA TYR A 30 -32.13 22.01 -33.30
C TYR A 30 -31.94 21.31 -31.96
N GLY A 31 -33.01 21.06 -31.20
CA GLY A 31 -32.98 20.22 -29.99
C GLY A 31 -32.55 18.79 -30.31
N GLY A 32 -33.05 18.20 -31.41
CA GLY A 32 -32.58 16.92 -31.93
C GLY A 32 -31.08 16.92 -32.27
N TYR A 33 -30.58 17.96 -32.95
CA TYR A 33 -29.14 18.08 -33.23
C TYR A 33 -28.30 18.22 -31.95
N ILE A 34 -28.77 18.99 -30.97
CA ILE A 34 -28.10 19.12 -29.66
C ILE A 34 -28.02 17.75 -28.97
N VAL A 35 -29.10 16.96 -28.98
CA VAL A 35 -29.09 15.59 -28.43
C VAL A 35 -28.05 14.72 -29.13
N HIS A 36 -27.95 14.76 -30.46
CA HIS A 36 -26.93 13.97 -31.19
C HIS A 36 -25.51 14.39 -30.82
N VAL A 37 -25.25 15.69 -30.67
CA VAL A 37 -23.95 16.19 -30.16
C VAL A 37 -23.69 15.65 -28.76
N GLY A 38 -24.68 15.65 -27.88
CA GLY A 38 -24.56 15.08 -26.54
C GLY A 38 -24.26 13.57 -26.55
N VAL A 39 -24.89 12.80 -27.44
CA VAL A 39 -24.59 11.36 -27.63
C VAL A 39 -23.15 11.15 -28.12
N LEU A 40 -22.67 11.98 -29.07
CA LEU A 40 -21.27 11.92 -29.52
C LEU A 40 -20.29 12.23 -28.38
N LEU A 41 -20.59 13.21 -27.54
CA LEU A 41 -19.77 13.54 -26.37
C LEU A 41 -19.73 12.39 -25.35
N ILE A 42 -20.86 11.73 -25.09
CA ILE A 42 -20.90 10.53 -24.24
C ILE A 42 -20.04 9.41 -24.84
N ALA A 43 -20.21 9.11 -26.12
CA ALA A 43 -19.45 8.06 -26.81
C ALA A 43 -17.94 8.33 -26.76
N LEU A 44 -17.51 9.59 -26.98
CA LEU A 44 -16.11 10.00 -26.86
C LEU A 44 -15.62 9.88 -25.41
N GLY A 45 -16.41 10.33 -24.42
CA GLY A 45 -16.08 10.20 -23.01
C GLY A 45 -15.83 8.74 -22.60
N ILE A 46 -16.72 7.82 -22.99
CA ILE A 46 -16.57 6.38 -22.75
C ILE A 46 -15.33 5.83 -23.46
N TYR A 47 -15.13 6.17 -24.73
CA TYR A 47 -14.00 5.70 -25.53
C TYR A 47 -12.65 6.10 -24.93
N TYR A 48 -12.46 7.38 -24.61
CA TYR A 48 -11.22 7.87 -24.00
C TYR A 48 -11.04 7.36 -22.57
N SER A 49 -12.12 7.32 -21.77
CA SER A 49 -12.07 6.77 -20.41
C SER A 49 -11.61 5.32 -20.38
N SER A 50 -12.01 4.51 -21.37
CA SER A 50 -11.61 3.09 -21.46
C SER A 50 -10.18 2.88 -21.96
N LEU A 51 -9.71 3.66 -22.94
CA LEU A 51 -8.37 3.46 -23.53
C LEU A 51 -7.23 3.94 -22.63
N TYR A 52 -7.51 4.98 -21.85
CA TYR A 52 -6.54 5.63 -20.96
C TYR A 52 -6.82 5.30 -19.49
N GLU A 53 -7.65 4.30 -19.21
CA GLU A 53 -7.83 3.78 -17.86
C GLU A 53 -6.49 3.28 -17.32
N VAL A 54 -6.09 3.81 -16.16
CA VAL A 54 -4.98 3.27 -15.38
C VAL A 54 -5.59 2.59 -14.16
N SER A 55 -5.27 1.32 -13.96
CA SER A 55 -5.70 0.57 -12.79
C SER A 55 -4.56 -0.25 -12.22
N GLY A 56 -4.52 -0.37 -10.90
CA GLY A 56 -3.50 -1.15 -10.20
C GLY A 56 -3.91 -1.44 -8.78
N SER A 57 -3.11 -2.24 -8.09
CA SER A 57 -3.26 -2.51 -6.66
C SER A 57 -1.95 -2.27 -5.93
N VAL A 58 -2.01 -1.61 -4.80
CA VAL A 58 -0.89 -1.39 -3.89
C VAL A 58 -1.21 -2.01 -2.54
N THR A 59 -0.28 -2.80 -2.00
CA THR A 59 -0.35 -3.30 -0.63
C THR A 59 0.72 -2.62 0.19
N THR A 60 0.33 -1.93 1.27
CA THR A 60 1.28 -1.16 2.07
C THR A 60 0.82 -1.01 3.53
N SER A 61 1.79 -0.91 4.44
CA SER A 61 1.58 -0.44 5.82
C SER A 61 1.46 1.09 5.87
N PRO A 62 0.93 1.68 6.96
CA PRO A 62 0.93 3.12 7.17
C PRO A 62 2.33 3.70 6.98
N GLY A 63 2.41 4.83 6.29
CA GLY A 63 3.65 5.49 5.91
C GLY A 63 4.30 4.99 4.62
N GLY A 64 3.81 3.90 4.05
CA GLY A 64 4.18 3.51 2.69
C GLY A 64 3.37 4.26 1.64
N TYR A 65 3.87 4.23 0.41
CA TYR A 65 3.38 5.06 -0.67
C TYR A 65 3.57 4.37 -2.02
N SER A 66 2.91 4.89 -3.05
CA SER A 66 3.10 4.48 -4.43
C SER A 66 3.08 5.70 -5.34
N LEU A 67 3.81 5.61 -6.45
CA LEU A 67 3.82 6.61 -7.49
C LEU A 67 2.86 6.17 -8.61
N ILE A 68 1.89 7.03 -8.94
CA ILE A 68 0.94 6.77 -10.02
C ILE A 68 1.14 7.81 -11.11
N THR A 69 1.13 7.37 -12.36
CA THR A 69 1.20 8.26 -13.53
C THR A 69 -0.12 8.21 -14.28
N ASP A 70 -0.71 9.38 -14.54
CA ASP A 70 -1.84 9.51 -15.45
C ASP A 70 -1.35 9.32 -16.89
N LYS A 71 -1.89 8.29 -17.55
CA LYS A 71 -1.52 7.93 -18.93
C LYS A 71 -1.94 8.99 -19.95
N LEU A 72 -2.97 9.78 -19.70
CA LEU A 72 -3.46 10.78 -20.66
C LEU A 72 -2.64 12.08 -20.57
N SER A 73 -2.42 12.61 -19.38
CA SER A 73 -1.72 13.90 -19.20
C SER A 73 -0.21 13.74 -18.96
N GLY A 74 0.23 12.59 -18.45
CA GLY A 74 1.59 12.38 -17.95
C GLY A 74 1.82 12.89 -16.52
N ASP A 75 0.79 13.43 -15.85
CA ASP A 75 0.93 13.93 -14.47
C ASP A 75 1.20 12.77 -13.52
N LYS A 76 2.06 13.02 -12.53
CA LYS A 76 2.42 12.04 -11.50
C LYS A 76 1.82 12.43 -10.15
N TYR A 77 1.50 11.41 -9.36
CA TYR A 77 0.90 11.56 -8.05
C TYR A 77 1.52 10.58 -7.06
N ILE A 78 1.81 11.07 -5.85
CA ILE A 78 2.15 10.18 -4.73
C ILE A 78 0.86 9.84 -4.00
N VAL A 79 0.59 8.55 -3.91
CA VAL A 79 -0.45 8.00 -3.05
C VAL A 79 0.20 7.54 -1.78
N TYR A 80 -0.08 8.24 -0.70
CA TYR A 80 0.47 7.97 0.62
C TYR A 80 -0.62 7.35 1.51
N PHE A 81 -0.32 6.20 2.09
CA PHE A 81 -1.20 5.57 3.06
C PHE A 81 -0.90 6.14 4.45
N GLU A 82 -1.84 6.90 5.00
CA GLU A 82 -1.60 7.63 6.26
C GLU A 82 -1.91 6.79 7.48
N SER A 83 -3.10 6.24 7.56
CA SER A 83 -3.54 5.46 8.71
C SER A 83 -4.81 4.67 8.41
N GLU A 84 -5.05 3.68 9.26
CA GLU A 84 -6.33 2.99 9.37
C GLU A 84 -7.00 3.45 10.67
N GLU A 85 -8.24 3.91 10.57
CA GLU A 85 -9.15 4.12 11.69
C GLU A 85 -10.16 2.97 11.68
N THR A 86 -9.99 2.04 12.61
CA THR A 86 -10.99 1.01 12.92
C THR A 86 -12.07 1.60 13.83
N THR A 87 -13.27 1.04 13.80
CA THR A 87 -14.31 1.41 14.77
C THR A 87 -14.01 0.80 16.14
N ASP A 88 -14.10 1.62 17.20
CA ASP A 88 -13.94 1.26 18.62
C ASP A 88 -14.64 -0.06 19.03
N ASP A 89 -15.77 -0.38 18.40
CA ASP A 89 -16.58 -1.55 18.73
C ASP A 89 -15.90 -2.89 18.41
N TRP A 90 -14.97 -2.93 17.45
CA TRP A 90 -14.27 -4.16 17.02
C TRP A 90 -12.90 -4.34 17.65
N ASP A 91 -12.20 -3.25 17.95
CA ASP A 91 -10.93 -3.31 18.68
C ASP A 91 -11.15 -3.95 20.06
N PHE A 92 -12.28 -3.65 20.72
CA PHE A 92 -12.71 -4.36 21.93
C PHE A 92 -12.81 -5.88 21.74
N LEU A 93 -13.43 -6.36 20.65
CA LEU A 93 -13.57 -7.80 20.41
C LEU A 93 -12.22 -8.46 20.11
N ARG A 94 -11.38 -7.81 19.29
CA ARG A 94 -10.05 -8.31 18.93
C ARG A 94 -9.11 -8.35 20.14
N GLU A 95 -9.08 -7.29 20.93
CA GLU A 95 -8.27 -7.16 22.14
C GLU A 95 -8.74 -8.11 23.25
N SER A 96 -10.05 -8.20 23.46
CA SER A 96 -10.61 -9.05 24.51
C SER A 96 -10.51 -10.53 24.16
N PHE A 97 -10.57 -10.92 22.88
CA PHE A 97 -10.84 -12.31 22.50
C PHE A 97 -9.82 -12.96 21.55
N GLY A 98 -8.94 -12.17 20.92
CA GLY A 98 -7.88 -12.64 20.02
C GLY A 98 -8.39 -13.04 18.62
N GLN A 99 -7.46 -13.41 17.73
CA GLN A 99 -7.73 -13.78 16.32
C GLN A 99 -8.11 -15.26 16.11
N ASP A 100 -8.37 -16.00 17.19
CA ASP A 100 -8.59 -17.44 17.14
C ASP A 100 -10.01 -17.77 16.67
N GLU A 101 -10.12 -18.46 15.53
CA GLU A 101 -11.37 -18.87 14.89
C GLU A 101 -12.25 -19.71 15.84
N GLN A 102 -11.64 -20.52 16.72
CA GLN A 102 -12.39 -21.29 17.73
C GLN A 102 -12.98 -20.40 18.82
N ARG A 103 -12.28 -19.32 19.20
CA ARG A 103 -12.76 -18.36 20.19
C ARG A 103 -13.89 -17.51 19.63
N ALA A 104 -13.76 -17.05 18.38
CA ALA A 104 -14.81 -16.33 17.67
C ALA A 104 -16.14 -17.10 17.65
N GLN A 105 -16.11 -18.43 17.48
CA GLN A 105 -17.30 -19.28 17.48
C GLN A 105 -18.03 -19.33 18.83
N ILE A 106 -17.29 -19.30 19.95
CA ILE A 106 -17.87 -19.25 21.30
C ILE A 106 -18.62 -17.92 21.49
N TYR A 107 -18.05 -16.81 21.04
CA TYR A 107 -18.71 -15.49 21.08
C TYR A 107 -19.92 -15.41 20.17
N GLU A 108 -19.88 -16.06 19.01
CA GLU A 108 -21.02 -16.18 18.13
C GLU A 108 -22.23 -16.82 18.83
N ASN A 109 -21.99 -17.94 19.51
CA ASN A 109 -23.03 -18.63 20.29
C ASN A 109 -23.56 -17.76 21.42
N MET A 110 -22.69 -16.98 22.07
CA MET A 110 -23.06 -16.04 23.12
C MET A 110 -23.93 -14.88 22.61
N LEU A 111 -23.54 -14.23 21.49
CA LEU A 111 -24.33 -13.16 20.88
C LEU A 111 -25.70 -13.65 20.41
N ARG A 112 -25.74 -14.87 19.86
CA ARG A 112 -26.99 -15.55 19.51
C ARG A 112 -27.87 -15.76 20.75
N TYR A 113 -27.27 -16.10 21.89
CA TYR A 113 -27.97 -16.24 23.16
C TYR A 113 -28.51 -14.89 23.67
N VAL A 114 -27.70 -13.82 23.67
CA VAL A 114 -28.13 -12.46 24.05
C VAL A 114 -29.32 -12.01 23.20
N ARG A 115 -29.26 -12.20 21.88
CA ARG A 115 -30.35 -11.82 20.96
C ARG A 115 -31.64 -12.62 21.17
N LYS A 116 -31.53 -13.89 21.57
CA LYS A 116 -32.70 -14.74 21.89
C LYS A 116 -33.39 -14.35 23.20
N ASN A 117 -32.75 -13.52 24.03
CA ASN A 117 -33.27 -13.04 25.30
C ASN A 117 -33.34 -11.51 25.31
N PRO A 118 -34.15 -10.89 24.43
CA PRO A 118 -34.21 -9.43 24.30
C PRO A 118 -34.71 -8.76 25.58
N ASP A 119 -35.51 -9.40 26.39
CA ASP A 119 -36.03 -8.87 27.65
C ASP A 119 -34.99 -8.82 28.79
N LYS A 120 -33.82 -9.48 28.64
CA LYS A 120 -32.84 -9.62 29.72
C LYS A 120 -31.72 -8.59 29.64
N SER A 121 -31.35 -8.05 30.79
CA SER A 121 -30.17 -7.20 31.00
C SER A 121 -28.86 -8.00 30.89
N ALA A 122 -27.75 -7.28 30.69
CA ALA A 122 -26.42 -7.90 30.65
C ALA A 122 -26.10 -8.67 31.95
N GLY A 123 -26.49 -8.12 33.11
CA GLY A 123 -26.28 -8.79 34.40
C GLY A 123 -27.02 -10.12 34.53
N GLU A 124 -28.28 -10.17 34.08
CA GLU A 124 -29.08 -11.41 34.11
C GLU A 124 -28.51 -12.49 33.18
N ILE A 125 -27.96 -12.08 32.03
CA ILE A 125 -27.30 -13.00 31.10
C ILE A 125 -25.97 -13.48 31.69
N VAL A 126 -25.17 -12.60 32.30
CA VAL A 126 -23.91 -12.94 32.95
C VAL A 126 -24.10 -13.95 34.07
N GLU A 127 -25.10 -13.77 34.93
CA GLU A 127 -25.36 -14.71 36.01
C GLU A 127 -25.80 -16.08 35.50
N LYS A 128 -26.61 -16.11 34.43
CA LYS A 128 -26.96 -17.36 33.76
C LYS A 128 -25.74 -18.05 33.17
N VAL A 129 -24.86 -17.32 32.49
CA VAL A 129 -23.62 -17.87 31.91
C VAL A 129 -22.70 -18.43 33.00
N LYS A 130 -22.56 -17.73 34.13
CA LYS A 130 -21.80 -18.24 35.29
C LYS A 130 -22.42 -19.53 35.83
N GLN A 131 -23.74 -19.60 35.93
CA GLN A 131 -24.43 -20.78 36.43
C GLN A 131 -24.28 -21.97 35.48
N ASP A 132 -24.50 -21.77 34.18
CA ASP A 132 -24.35 -22.82 33.17
C ASP A 132 -22.89 -23.34 33.13
N ALA A 133 -21.90 -22.46 33.30
CA ALA A 133 -20.49 -22.85 33.40
C ALA A 133 -20.20 -23.64 34.68
N LYS A 134 -20.74 -23.23 35.84
CA LYS A 134 -20.61 -23.98 37.10
C LYS A 134 -21.16 -25.39 36.96
N ASP A 135 -22.34 -25.52 36.35
CA ASP A 135 -22.98 -26.82 36.12
C ASP A 135 -22.14 -27.70 35.19
N GLN A 136 -21.51 -27.11 34.16
CA GLN A 136 -20.62 -27.82 33.23
C GLN A 136 -19.31 -28.28 33.88
N PHE A 137 -18.74 -27.50 34.81
CA PHE A 137 -17.54 -27.84 35.56
C PHE A 137 -17.82 -28.69 36.82
N GLY A 138 -19.08 -29.06 37.06
CA GLY A 138 -19.47 -29.91 38.19
C GLY A 138 -19.40 -29.23 39.56
N GLY A 139 -19.52 -27.91 39.62
CA GLY A 139 -19.50 -27.15 40.87
C GLY A 139 -18.83 -25.78 40.74
N GLU A 140 -17.68 -25.59 41.38
CA GLU A 140 -16.96 -24.32 41.38
C GLU A 140 -16.19 -24.08 40.08
N LEU A 141 -16.13 -22.82 39.64
CA LEU A 141 -15.39 -22.45 38.44
C LEU A 141 -13.88 -22.51 38.72
N PRO A 142 -13.09 -23.18 37.88
CA PRO A 142 -11.63 -23.20 38.01
C PRO A 142 -11.03 -21.78 38.03
N GLU A 143 -9.99 -21.58 38.84
CA GLU A 143 -9.33 -20.27 38.98
C GLU A 143 -8.80 -19.71 37.65
N PHE A 144 -8.24 -20.57 36.80
CA PHE A 144 -7.83 -20.18 35.46
C PHE A 144 -9.00 -19.65 34.62
N PHE A 145 -10.19 -20.25 34.75
CA PHE A 145 -11.39 -19.81 34.03
C PHE A 145 -11.88 -18.45 34.55
N THR A 146 -11.91 -18.27 35.87
CA THR A 146 -12.38 -17.02 36.49
C THR A 146 -11.43 -15.85 36.27
N GLN A 147 -10.12 -16.10 36.20
CA GLN A 147 -9.11 -15.05 35.94
C GLN A 147 -8.96 -14.70 34.46
N ASN A 148 -9.18 -15.65 33.54
CA ASN A 148 -8.89 -15.45 32.12
C ASN A 148 -10.14 -15.36 31.24
N ALA A 149 -11.01 -16.38 31.29
CA ALA A 149 -12.13 -16.54 30.34
C ALA A 149 -13.39 -15.79 30.79
N LEU A 150 -13.72 -15.81 32.07
CA LEU A 150 -14.96 -15.23 32.60
C LEU A 150 -15.04 -13.70 32.44
N PRO A 151 -14.00 -12.88 32.75
CA PRO A 151 -14.07 -11.43 32.62
C PRO A 151 -14.32 -11.01 31.17
N ARG A 152 -13.68 -11.72 30.24
CA ARG A 152 -13.85 -11.62 28.79
C ARG A 152 -15.30 -11.92 28.39
N MET A 153 -15.84 -13.07 28.79
CA MET A 153 -17.24 -13.43 28.48
C MET A 153 -18.25 -12.42 29.01
N ILE A 154 -18.02 -11.87 30.21
CA ILE A 154 -18.84 -10.81 30.80
C ILE A 154 -18.82 -9.56 29.91
N ALA A 155 -17.62 -9.11 29.54
CA ALA A 155 -17.46 -7.93 28.70
C ALA A 155 -18.16 -8.12 27.33
N ALA A 156 -18.10 -9.32 26.73
CA ALA A 156 -18.84 -9.65 25.50
C ALA A 156 -20.36 -9.55 25.68
N VAL A 157 -20.91 -10.01 26.81
CA VAL A 157 -22.35 -9.93 27.09
C VAL A 157 -22.79 -8.47 27.22
N HIS A 158 -22.03 -7.66 27.96
CA HIS A 158 -22.31 -6.23 28.09
C HIS A 158 -22.27 -5.50 26.75
N TRP A 159 -21.26 -5.78 25.92
CA TRP A 159 -21.17 -5.25 24.56
C TRP A 159 -22.35 -5.72 23.69
N GLY A 160 -22.68 -7.01 23.72
CA GLY A 160 -23.75 -7.60 22.92
C GLY A 160 -25.14 -7.03 23.26
N VAL A 161 -25.41 -6.73 24.54
CA VAL A 161 -26.64 -6.06 24.96
C VAL A 161 -26.67 -4.60 24.51
N LYS A 162 -25.54 -3.87 24.60
CA LYS A 162 -25.43 -2.48 24.10
C LYS A 162 -25.69 -2.40 22.60
N GLN A 163 -25.22 -3.39 21.84
CA GLN A 163 -25.37 -3.46 20.38
C GLN A 163 -26.66 -4.14 19.93
N ARG A 164 -27.55 -4.55 20.85
CA ARG A 164 -28.77 -5.31 20.57
C ARG A 164 -29.68 -4.66 19.54
N GLU A 165 -29.83 -3.34 19.61
CA GLU A 165 -30.71 -2.54 18.74
C GLU A 165 -29.99 -2.01 17.50
N ASN A 166 -28.67 -2.21 17.40
CA ASN A 166 -27.88 -1.82 16.25
C ASN A 166 -28.19 -2.75 15.07
N THR A 167 -28.97 -2.25 14.11
CA THR A 167 -29.46 -3.01 12.95
C THR A 167 -28.39 -3.30 11.89
N LYS A 168 -27.20 -2.70 12.02
CA LYS A 168 -26.05 -2.87 11.13
C LYS A 168 -24.81 -3.16 11.98
N VAL A 169 -24.61 -4.42 12.39
CA VAL A 169 -23.31 -4.86 12.92
C VAL A 169 -22.40 -5.08 11.71
N TYR A 170 -21.49 -4.14 11.48
CA TYR A 170 -20.45 -4.23 10.46
C TYR A 170 -19.11 -3.86 11.09
N GLU A 171 -18.04 -4.46 10.58
CA GLU A 171 -16.69 -3.93 10.77
C GLU A 171 -16.50 -2.88 9.69
N SER A 172 -16.18 -1.64 10.07
CA SER A 172 -15.69 -0.66 9.09
C SER A 172 -14.21 -0.45 9.30
N PHE A 173 -13.48 -0.70 8.22
CA PHE A 173 -12.12 -0.26 8.05
C PHE A 173 -12.19 1.08 7.34
N ASN A 174 -11.96 2.16 8.08
CA ASN A 174 -11.80 3.48 7.49
C ASN A 174 -10.31 3.67 7.28
N THR A 175 -9.91 4.02 6.07
CA THR A 175 -8.50 4.31 5.79
C THR A 175 -8.39 5.76 5.38
N ILE A 176 -7.26 6.38 5.68
CA ILE A 176 -6.92 7.70 5.18
C ILE A 176 -5.81 7.52 4.16
N VAL A 177 -6.12 7.89 2.92
CA VAL A 177 -5.18 7.93 1.81
C VAL A 177 -5.01 9.40 1.42
N ARG A 178 -3.77 9.84 1.26
CA ARG A 178 -3.46 11.18 0.78
C ARG A 178 -2.88 11.10 -0.61
N VAL A 179 -3.41 11.92 -1.51
CA VAL A 179 -2.89 12.04 -2.88
C VAL A 179 -2.23 13.40 -3.03
N PHE A 180 -0.94 13.38 -3.32
CA PHE A 180 -0.13 14.57 -3.53
C PHE A 180 0.18 14.69 -5.02
N PRO A 181 0.06 15.89 -5.61
CA PRO A 181 0.67 16.14 -6.91
C PRO A 181 2.17 15.94 -6.78
N TYR A 182 2.77 15.30 -7.78
CA TYR A 182 4.20 15.04 -7.76
C TYR A 182 4.86 15.57 -9.02
N VAL A 183 5.81 16.48 -8.79
CA VAL A 183 6.70 17.00 -9.82
C VAL A 183 8.04 16.32 -9.62
N GLU A 184 8.45 15.57 -10.64
CA GLU A 184 9.75 14.93 -10.66
C GLU A 184 10.87 15.99 -10.65
N PRO A 185 11.87 15.88 -9.76
CA PRO A 185 13.01 16.78 -9.76
C PRO A 185 13.74 16.73 -11.11
N THR A 186 14.07 17.90 -11.67
CA THR A 186 14.72 17.99 -12.99
C THR A 186 16.19 17.54 -12.99
N ASP A 187 16.82 17.51 -11.82
CA ASP A 187 18.23 17.24 -11.56
C ASP A 187 18.45 15.92 -10.79
N LEU A 188 17.49 15.00 -10.86
CA LEU A 188 17.58 13.72 -10.15
C LEU A 188 18.72 12.85 -10.71
N GLU A 189 19.79 12.70 -9.92
CA GLU A 189 20.91 11.82 -10.28
C GLU A 189 20.62 10.36 -9.90
N ILE A 190 20.35 9.52 -10.90
CA ILE A 190 20.07 8.09 -10.71
C ILE A 190 21.37 7.25 -10.69
N LYS A 191 22.46 7.75 -11.28
CA LYS A 191 23.72 6.99 -11.42
C LYS A 191 24.27 6.46 -10.08
N PRO A 192 24.33 7.25 -8.99
CA PRO A 192 24.81 6.73 -7.70
C PRO A 192 24.02 5.53 -7.20
N TYR A 193 22.69 5.55 -7.40
CA TYR A 193 21.83 4.43 -7.08
C TYR A 193 22.14 3.19 -7.92
N LEU A 194 22.33 3.35 -9.23
CA LEU A 194 22.69 2.24 -10.12
C LEU A 194 24.04 1.63 -9.79
N ASP A 195 25.05 2.45 -9.46
CA ASP A 195 26.36 1.97 -9.06
C ASP A 195 26.29 1.20 -7.72
N ALA A 196 25.51 1.69 -6.76
CA ALA A 196 25.27 1.00 -5.49
C ALA A 196 24.47 -0.29 -5.68
N HIS A 197 23.52 -0.29 -6.62
CA HIS A 197 22.70 -1.44 -6.97
C HIS A 197 23.56 -2.54 -7.60
N ASP A 198 24.38 -2.22 -8.60
CA ASP A 198 25.30 -3.16 -9.25
C ASP A 198 26.28 -3.78 -8.24
N ARG A 199 26.77 -2.97 -7.29
CA ARG A 199 27.62 -3.48 -6.19
C ARG A 199 26.87 -4.46 -5.29
N ALA A 200 25.63 -4.15 -4.90
CA ALA A 200 24.83 -5.06 -4.07
C ALA A 200 24.47 -6.34 -4.86
N GLN A 201 24.08 -6.21 -6.12
CA GLN A 201 23.73 -7.32 -6.99
C GLN A 201 24.93 -8.25 -7.24
N SER A 202 26.10 -7.72 -7.54
CA SER A 202 27.31 -8.53 -7.74
C SER A 202 27.72 -9.29 -6.48
N LEU A 203 27.62 -8.66 -5.31
CA LEU A 203 27.87 -9.32 -4.02
C LEU A 203 26.83 -10.37 -3.67
N LEU A 204 25.58 -10.26 -4.13
CA LEU A 204 24.51 -11.21 -3.81
C LEU A 204 24.36 -12.35 -4.84
N TYR A 205 24.60 -12.06 -6.12
CA TYR A 205 24.22 -12.94 -7.24
C TYR A 205 25.33 -13.18 -8.27
N GLY A 206 26.43 -12.41 -8.24
CA GLY A 206 27.55 -12.60 -9.18
C GLY A 206 28.30 -13.91 -8.96
N ASP A 207 29.22 -14.29 -9.85
CA ASP A 207 30.10 -15.45 -9.57
C ASP A 207 30.98 -15.15 -8.34
N SER A 208 30.95 -16.03 -7.33
CA SER A 208 31.78 -15.87 -6.14
C SER A 208 33.17 -16.46 -6.31
N ARG A 209 33.38 -17.33 -7.31
CA ARG A 209 34.63 -18.07 -7.54
C ARG A 209 35.72 -17.14 -8.07
N ASP A 210 36.95 -17.42 -7.66
CA ASP A 210 38.13 -16.73 -8.18
C ASP A 210 38.83 -17.65 -9.19
N GLY A 211 38.91 -17.22 -10.45
CA GLY A 211 39.44 -18.07 -11.53
C GLY A 211 38.69 -19.39 -11.74
N GLY A 212 37.46 -19.52 -11.22
CA GLY A 212 36.67 -20.75 -11.26
C GLY A 212 36.84 -21.69 -10.05
N GLU A 213 37.70 -21.32 -9.09
CA GLU A 213 37.98 -22.10 -7.89
C GLU A 213 37.41 -21.45 -6.62
N PHE A 214 37.22 -22.28 -5.58
CA PHE A 214 36.78 -21.83 -4.26
C PHE A 214 37.98 -21.65 -3.31
N ASN A 215 38.46 -20.41 -3.16
CA ASN A 215 39.35 -19.99 -2.07
C ASN A 215 38.56 -19.51 -0.84
N ASP A 216 39.22 -19.30 0.31
CA ASP A 216 38.57 -18.86 1.56
C ASP A 216 37.64 -17.64 1.38
N ARG A 217 38.05 -16.66 0.56
CA ARG A 217 37.28 -15.46 0.27
C ARG A 217 35.98 -15.79 -0.48
N SER A 218 36.08 -16.62 -1.53
CA SER A 218 34.92 -17.05 -2.31
C SER A 218 33.97 -17.96 -1.52
N ILE A 219 34.51 -18.83 -0.65
CA ILE A 219 33.72 -19.64 0.29
C ILE A 219 32.99 -18.72 1.27
N GLY A 220 33.72 -17.77 1.86
CA GLY A 220 33.17 -16.76 2.75
C GLY A 220 32.01 -15.99 2.13
N LEU A 221 32.17 -15.54 0.88
CA LEU A 221 31.13 -14.84 0.13
C LEU A 221 29.92 -15.74 -0.18
N THR A 222 30.13 -16.96 -0.65
CA THR A 222 29.02 -17.90 -0.93
C THR A 222 28.22 -18.18 0.33
N VAL A 223 28.89 -18.46 1.45
CA VAL A 223 28.24 -18.73 2.73
C VAL A 223 27.49 -17.50 3.23
N ALA A 224 28.11 -16.31 3.15
CA ALA A 224 27.45 -15.06 3.51
C ALA A 224 26.17 -14.82 2.70
N ARG A 225 26.14 -15.13 1.40
CA ARG A 225 24.93 -15.05 0.56
C ARG A 225 23.84 -16.00 1.04
N TRP A 226 24.16 -17.22 1.40
CA TRP A 226 23.19 -18.15 1.98
C TRP A 226 22.61 -17.62 3.30
N GLN A 227 23.43 -16.97 4.12
CA GLN A 227 22.95 -16.28 5.32
C GLN A 227 21.98 -15.14 4.97
N VAL A 228 22.28 -14.33 3.94
CA VAL A 228 21.35 -13.29 3.46
C VAL A 228 20.03 -13.89 2.98
N GLN A 229 20.09 -14.88 2.08
CA GLN A 229 18.89 -15.47 1.48
C GLN A 229 17.98 -16.12 2.53
N SER A 230 18.56 -16.73 3.57
CA SER A 230 17.78 -17.30 4.68
C SER A 230 17.12 -16.22 5.55
N THR A 231 17.77 -15.07 5.79
CA THR A 231 17.16 -13.94 6.54
C THR A 231 15.96 -13.33 5.81
N GLN A 232 16.00 -13.22 4.47
CA GLN A 232 14.90 -12.64 3.69
C GLN A 232 13.56 -13.40 3.79
N MET A 233 13.56 -14.64 4.31
CA MET A 233 12.36 -15.47 4.42
C MET A 233 11.56 -15.25 5.72
N LEU A 234 12.13 -14.55 6.71
CA LEU A 234 11.56 -14.52 8.07
C LEU A 234 10.55 -13.39 8.31
N GLY A 235 10.43 -12.42 7.40
CA GLY A 235 9.54 -11.25 7.54
C GLY A 235 10.00 -10.28 8.65
N GLY A 236 9.87 -8.96 8.47
CA GLY A 236 10.39 -7.94 9.40
C GLY A 236 11.53 -7.09 8.81
N SER A 237 12.30 -6.39 9.64
CA SER A 237 13.44 -5.58 9.17
C SER A 237 14.59 -6.48 8.74
N PHE A 238 14.99 -6.34 7.48
CA PHE A 238 16.14 -7.06 6.95
C PHE A 238 17.42 -6.65 7.68
N THR A 239 17.59 -5.35 7.95
CA THR A 239 18.77 -4.80 8.61
C THR A 239 18.99 -5.40 10.00
N GLU A 240 17.93 -5.51 10.81
CA GLU A 240 18.02 -6.09 12.16
C GLU A 240 18.31 -7.59 12.12
N GLN A 241 17.63 -8.33 11.25
CA GLN A 241 17.83 -9.78 11.11
C GLN A 241 19.23 -10.10 10.60
N PHE A 242 19.72 -9.33 9.63
CA PHE A 242 21.06 -9.50 9.11
C PHE A 242 22.12 -9.22 10.18
N ARG A 243 21.92 -8.19 11.00
CA ARG A 243 22.79 -7.89 12.15
C ARG A 243 22.81 -9.05 13.15
N ALA A 244 21.64 -9.56 13.55
CA ALA A 244 21.53 -10.68 14.49
C ALA A 244 22.20 -11.95 13.92
N ARG A 245 22.03 -12.22 12.62
CA ARG A 245 22.67 -13.37 11.96
C ARG A 245 24.19 -13.23 11.93
N ARG A 246 24.71 -12.03 11.67
CA ARG A 246 26.15 -11.76 11.71
C ARG A 246 26.73 -11.95 13.11
N GLU A 247 26.01 -11.49 14.13
CA GLU A 247 26.41 -11.68 15.54
C GLU A 247 26.43 -13.17 15.93
N LEU A 248 25.44 -13.94 15.48
CA LEU A 248 25.43 -15.39 15.65
C LEU A 248 26.64 -16.07 15.00
N VAL A 249 26.97 -15.73 13.75
CA VAL A 249 28.17 -16.24 13.05
C VAL A 249 29.45 -15.86 13.77
N ALA A 250 29.50 -14.66 14.37
CA ALA A 250 30.66 -14.21 15.11
C ALA A 250 30.86 -14.96 16.44
N THR A 251 29.78 -15.39 17.10
CA THR A 251 29.82 -15.88 18.49
C THR A 251 29.66 -17.39 18.63
N ILE A 252 29.08 -18.08 17.64
CA ILE A 252 28.87 -19.53 17.70
C ILE A 252 30.20 -20.29 17.81
N SER A 253 30.19 -21.47 18.43
CA SER A 253 31.40 -22.32 18.54
C SER A 253 31.94 -22.71 17.16
N ALA A 254 33.25 -22.99 17.07
CA ALA A 254 33.85 -23.48 15.82
C ALA A 254 33.25 -24.84 15.39
N GLU A 255 32.96 -25.71 16.35
CA GLU A 255 32.33 -27.02 16.13
C GLU A 255 30.95 -26.91 15.45
N GLU A 256 30.12 -25.96 15.87
CA GLU A 256 28.75 -25.82 15.36
C GLU A 256 28.65 -24.94 14.09
N LEU A 257 29.67 -24.11 13.82
CA LEU A 257 29.66 -23.14 12.73
C LEU A 257 29.42 -23.80 11.35
N PRO A 258 30.06 -24.93 10.98
CA PRO A 258 29.88 -25.51 9.67
C PRO A 258 28.46 -25.97 9.37
N ALA A 259 27.83 -26.66 10.32
CA ALA A 259 26.46 -27.14 10.17
C ALA A 259 25.45 -25.99 10.10
N LEU A 260 25.65 -24.91 10.87
CA LEU A 260 24.74 -23.77 10.86
C LEU A 260 24.84 -22.94 9.57
N THR A 261 26.05 -22.82 9.00
CA THR A 261 26.33 -21.90 7.89
C THR A 261 26.38 -22.58 6.53
N GLY A 262 26.49 -23.91 6.48
CA GLY A 262 26.67 -24.68 5.25
C GLY A 262 28.13 -24.85 4.84
N LEU A 263 29.11 -24.54 5.72
CA LEU A 263 30.52 -24.77 5.40
C LEU A 263 30.88 -26.26 5.29
N ASP A 264 30.05 -27.14 5.83
CA ASP A 264 30.15 -28.60 5.64
C ASP A 264 30.17 -28.99 4.16
N GLN A 265 29.42 -28.28 3.31
CA GLN A 265 29.41 -28.46 1.86
C GLN A 265 30.76 -28.16 1.18
N PHE A 266 31.64 -27.42 1.86
CA PHE A 266 33.00 -27.10 1.44
C PHE A 266 34.05 -27.96 2.16
N GLY A 267 33.64 -28.99 2.91
CA GLY A 267 34.53 -29.90 3.60
C GLY A 267 34.98 -29.46 5.00
N PHE A 268 34.36 -28.43 5.58
CA PHE A 268 34.73 -27.93 6.92
C PHE A 268 34.05 -28.67 8.08
N GLY A 269 33.27 -29.73 7.82
CA GLY A 269 32.57 -30.49 8.86
C GLY A 269 33.50 -31.24 9.82
N GLU A 270 34.71 -31.59 9.37
CA GLU A 270 35.75 -32.26 10.17
C GLU A 270 37.07 -31.46 10.18
N ALA A 271 37.03 -30.17 9.81
CA ALA A 271 38.21 -29.31 9.75
C ALA A 271 38.70 -28.91 11.15
N SER A 272 39.96 -28.46 11.24
CA SER A 272 40.51 -27.94 12.48
C SER A 272 39.83 -26.63 12.90
N ASP A 273 39.77 -26.34 14.21
CA ASP A 273 39.26 -25.07 14.72
C ASP A 273 39.96 -23.86 14.10
N GLU A 274 41.26 -23.98 13.79
CA GLU A 274 42.05 -22.92 13.15
C GLU A 274 41.59 -22.66 11.71
N ASP A 275 41.31 -23.71 10.94
CA ASP A 275 40.77 -23.59 9.58
C ASP A 275 39.35 -23.03 9.58
N ILE A 276 38.52 -23.47 10.52
CA ILE A 276 37.15 -22.97 10.69
C ILE A 276 37.18 -21.48 11.04
N GLU A 277 38.06 -21.05 11.94
CA GLU A 277 38.17 -19.64 12.33
C GLU A 277 38.69 -18.77 11.18
N ARG A 278 39.67 -19.27 10.40
CA ARG A 278 40.14 -18.59 9.19
C ARG A 278 39.01 -18.32 8.20
N VAL A 279 38.14 -19.31 7.95
CA VAL A 279 37.00 -19.13 7.06
C VAL A 279 35.87 -18.31 7.71
N ARG A 280 35.65 -18.40 9.03
CA ARG A 280 34.73 -17.52 9.76
C ARG A 280 35.05 -16.05 9.49
N GLN A 281 36.33 -15.66 9.57
CA GLN A 281 36.75 -14.29 9.28
C GLN A 281 36.42 -13.88 7.83
N SER A 282 36.57 -14.80 6.87
CA SER A 282 36.17 -14.56 5.48
C SER A 282 34.66 -14.41 5.32
N VAL A 283 33.85 -15.22 6.02
CA VAL A 283 32.38 -15.09 6.05
C VAL A 283 31.98 -13.74 6.65
N LEU A 284 32.53 -13.37 7.82
CA LEU A 284 32.21 -12.12 8.50
C LEU A 284 32.62 -10.89 7.68
N ALA A 285 33.78 -10.94 7.01
CA ALA A 285 34.22 -9.90 6.09
C ALA A 285 33.23 -9.73 4.92
N ALA A 286 32.82 -10.84 4.28
CA ALA A 286 31.84 -10.80 3.21
C ALA A 286 30.47 -10.30 3.67
N MET A 287 30.00 -10.70 4.86
CA MET A 287 28.77 -10.18 5.45
C MET A 287 28.85 -8.67 5.69
N THR A 288 29.99 -8.17 6.15
CA THR A 288 30.23 -6.73 6.32
C THR A 288 30.23 -5.98 4.98
N ASP A 289 30.81 -6.56 3.93
CA ASP A 289 30.79 -5.95 2.59
C ASP A 289 29.37 -5.88 2.02
N ILE A 290 28.59 -6.95 2.18
CA ILE A 290 27.16 -6.97 1.80
C ILE A 290 26.37 -5.92 2.56
N GLN A 291 26.57 -5.82 3.89
CA GLN A 291 25.90 -4.81 4.71
C GLN A 291 26.19 -3.40 4.20
N LYS A 292 27.47 -3.08 3.99
CA LYS A 292 27.88 -1.75 3.49
C LYS A 292 27.29 -1.44 2.12
N ALA A 293 27.23 -2.44 1.23
CA ALA A 293 26.62 -2.26 -0.09
C ALA A 293 25.12 -1.99 0.01
N ASN A 294 24.41 -2.73 0.85
CA ASN A 294 22.98 -2.52 1.09
C ASN A 294 22.71 -1.17 1.78
N ASP A 295 23.49 -0.79 2.80
CA ASP A 295 23.36 0.49 3.51
C ASP A 295 23.57 1.67 2.54
N ALA A 296 24.56 1.58 1.65
CA ALA A 296 24.79 2.57 0.61
C ALA A 296 23.61 2.64 -0.38
N LEU A 297 23.13 1.49 -0.84
CA LEU A 297 21.98 1.41 -1.75
C LEU A 297 20.70 1.98 -1.12
N ILE A 298 20.45 1.69 0.15
CA ILE A 298 19.32 2.24 0.92
C ILE A 298 19.45 3.75 1.03
N LEU A 299 20.65 4.28 1.32
CA LEU A 299 20.88 5.71 1.43
C LEU A 299 20.65 6.43 0.09
N GLU A 300 21.13 5.87 -1.02
CA GLU A 300 20.81 6.42 -2.35
C GLU A 300 19.32 6.29 -2.68
N GLY A 301 18.68 5.20 -2.25
CA GLY A 301 17.23 4.99 -2.38
C GLY A 301 16.40 6.04 -1.64
N VAL A 302 16.84 6.48 -0.45
CA VAL A 302 16.22 7.59 0.28
C VAL A 302 16.23 8.88 -0.55
N LYS A 303 17.34 9.19 -1.23
CA LYS A 303 17.48 10.40 -2.05
C LYS A 303 16.57 10.38 -3.27
N LEU A 304 16.35 9.20 -3.87
CA LEU A 304 15.42 9.05 -4.99
C LEU A 304 13.95 9.27 -4.60
N GLY A 305 13.62 9.09 -3.32
CA GLY A 305 12.27 9.27 -2.82
C GLY A 305 11.25 8.43 -3.61
N PRO A 306 10.17 9.02 -4.16
CA PRO A 306 9.16 8.28 -4.91
C PRO A 306 9.68 7.56 -6.17
N GLN A 307 10.74 8.07 -6.79
CA GLN A 307 11.26 7.56 -8.05
C GLN A 307 11.98 6.22 -7.89
N LEU A 308 12.34 5.84 -6.67
CA LEU A 308 12.94 4.54 -6.36
C LEU A 308 12.10 3.39 -6.94
N ILE A 309 10.77 3.45 -6.81
CA ILE A 309 9.85 2.41 -7.31
C ILE A 309 9.98 2.27 -8.83
N THR A 310 9.95 3.39 -9.55
CA THR A 310 10.03 3.42 -11.01
C THR A 310 11.42 3.00 -11.50
N VAL A 311 12.49 3.44 -10.83
CA VAL A 311 13.86 3.02 -11.15
C VAL A 311 14.00 1.50 -10.99
N ASN A 312 13.52 0.95 -9.88
CA ASN A 312 13.56 -0.49 -9.63
C ASN A 312 12.74 -1.30 -10.63
N GLU A 313 11.60 -0.78 -11.08
CA GLU A 313 10.80 -1.39 -12.13
C GLU A 313 11.54 -1.42 -13.46
N GLN A 314 12.14 -0.29 -13.87
CA GLN A 314 12.95 -0.20 -15.09
C GLN A 314 14.16 -1.13 -15.06
N ILE A 315 14.82 -1.28 -13.90
CA ILE A 315 15.91 -2.26 -13.73
C ILE A 315 15.38 -3.67 -14.00
N ARG A 316 14.25 -4.06 -13.39
CA ARG A 316 13.66 -5.40 -13.59
C ARG A 316 13.28 -5.64 -15.04
N GLU A 317 12.65 -4.67 -15.70
CA GLU A 317 12.29 -4.76 -17.11
C GLU A 317 13.52 -4.90 -18.01
N THR A 318 14.55 -4.08 -17.77
CA THR A 318 15.81 -4.13 -18.51
C THR A 318 16.49 -5.47 -18.35
N VAL A 319 16.56 -5.99 -17.12
CA VAL A 319 17.12 -7.29 -16.81
C VAL A 319 16.31 -8.41 -17.45
N ALA A 320 14.97 -8.35 -17.39
CA ALA A 320 14.09 -9.31 -18.05
C ALA A 320 14.23 -9.27 -19.59
N ALA A 321 14.59 -8.14 -20.18
CA ALA A 321 14.81 -8.03 -21.62
C ALA A 321 16.20 -8.50 -22.09
N LEU A 322 17.11 -8.86 -21.17
CA LEU A 322 18.47 -9.27 -21.55
C LEU A 322 18.48 -10.54 -22.43
N PRO A 323 19.39 -10.60 -23.43
CA PRO A 323 19.72 -11.83 -24.13
C PRO A 323 20.07 -12.97 -23.18
N GLN A 324 19.77 -14.22 -23.58
CA GLN A 324 19.92 -15.40 -22.72
C GLN A 324 21.34 -15.58 -22.14
N ASP A 325 22.39 -15.36 -22.95
CA ASP A 325 23.79 -15.45 -22.55
C ASP A 325 24.18 -14.37 -21.52
N ARG A 326 23.70 -13.13 -21.73
CA ARG A 326 23.94 -12.01 -20.82
C ARG A 326 23.20 -12.21 -19.51
N PHE A 327 21.93 -12.63 -19.55
CA PHE A 327 21.17 -12.93 -18.37
C PHE A 327 21.80 -14.06 -17.56
N ALA A 328 22.21 -15.15 -18.23
CA ALA A 328 22.88 -16.27 -17.58
C ALA A 328 24.19 -15.85 -16.90
N THR A 329 24.94 -14.93 -17.51
CA THR A 329 26.17 -14.39 -16.91
C THR A 329 25.87 -13.57 -15.66
N VAL A 330 24.87 -12.69 -15.70
CA VAL A 330 24.49 -11.81 -14.58
C VAL A 330 24.06 -12.61 -13.34
N PHE A 331 23.34 -13.71 -13.54
CA PHE A 331 22.79 -14.54 -12.44
C PHE A 331 23.51 -15.87 -12.23
N GLY A 332 24.65 -16.10 -12.90
CA GLY A 332 25.42 -17.34 -12.77
C GLY A 332 24.67 -18.61 -13.19
N LEU A 333 23.77 -18.53 -14.17
CA LEU A 333 22.94 -19.65 -14.61
C LEU A 333 23.62 -20.50 -15.70
N ARG A 334 23.31 -21.79 -15.72
CA ARG A 334 23.72 -22.71 -16.80
C ARG A 334 22.72 -22.63 -17.95
N THR A 335 23.23 -22.58 -19.19
CA THR A 335 22.40 -22.48 -20.41
C THR A 335 22.25 -23.80 -21.17
N ALA A 336 22.97 -24.85 -20.76
CA ALA A 336 23.02 -26.13 -21.47
C ALA A 336 21.70 -26.90 -21.45
N ASN A 337 20.92 -26.76 -20.37
CA ASN A 337 19.62 -27.39 -20.22
C ASN A 337 18.50 -26.32 -20.26
N PRO A 338 17.59 -26.34 -21.26
CA PRO A 338 16.53 -25.36 -21.39
C PRO A 338 15.56 -25.30 -20.20
N GLU A 339 15.25 -26.44 -19.57
CA GLU A 339 14.32 -26.50 -18.43
C GLU A 339 14.97 -25.94 -17.16
N GLU A 340 16.22 -26.31 -16.91
CA GLU A 340 17.03 -25.77 -15.80
C GLU A 340 17.22 -24.26 -15.94
N TYR A 341 17.50 -23.78 -17.15
CA TYR A 341 17.61 -22.35 -17.44
C TYR A 341 16.28 -21.62 -17.24
N ALA A 342 15.15 -22.16 -17.71
CA ALA A 342 13.85 -21.53 -17.56
C ALA A 342 13.46 -21.39 -16.09
N THR A 343 13.62 -22.44 -15.29
CA THR A 343 13.39 -22.40 -13.84
C THR A 343 14.35 -21.44 -13.14
N GLY A 344 15.64 -21.50 -13.46
CA GLY A 344 16.66 -20.60 -12.90
C GLY A 344 16.38 -19.14 -13.21
N ARG A 345 15.97 -18.82 -14.44
CA ARG A 345 15.58 -17.48 -14.86
C ARG A 345 14.34 -16.97 -14.12
N PHE A 346 13.32 -17.81 -13.98
CA PHE A 346 12.12 -17.46 -13.22
C PHE A 346 12.46 -17.14 -11.76
N ASN A 347 13.27 -17.98 -11.12
CA ASN A 347 13.70 -17.78 -9.73
C ASN A 347 14.54 -16.52 -9.58
N ALA A 348 15.48 -16.26 -10.49
CA ALA A 348 16.31 -15.06 -10.48
C ALA A 348 15.49 -13.76 -10.58
N LEU A 349 14.50 -13.71 -11.48
CA LEU A 349 13.61 -12.55 -11.59
C LEU A 349 12.76 -12.35 -10.32
N LYS A 350 12.26 -13.43 -9.72
CA LYS A 350 11.51 -13.38 -8.45
C LYS A 350 12.39 -12.97 -7.27
N GLU A 351 13.66 -13.35 -7.27
CA GLU A 351 14.65 -12.91 -6.27
C GLU A 351 14.97 -11.43 -6.43
N LEU A 352 15.18 -10.95 -7.65
CA LEU A 352 15.40 -9.53 -7.93
C LEU A 352 14.20 -8.68 -7.50
N GLU A 353 12.99 -9.14 -7.78
CA GLU A 353 11.75 -8.49 -7.31
C GLU A 353 11.71 -8.39 -5.79
N ARG A 354 11.93 -9.51 -5.09
CA ARG A 354 11.97 -9.52 -3.61
C ARG A 354 13.05 -8.59 -3.06
N PHE A 355 14.22 -8.56 -3.69
CA PHE A 355 15.31 -7.68 -3.31
C PHE A 355 14.90 -6.21 -3.43
N HIS A 356 14.34 -5.78 -4.58
CA HIS A 356 13.87 -4.40 -4.75
C HIS A 356 12.78 -4.01 -3.76
N LEU A 357 11.81 -4.89 -3.50
CA LEU A 357 10.76 -4.64 -2.51
C LEU A 357 11.33 -4.47 -1.09
N THR A 358 12.38 -5.22 -0.74
CA THR A 358 13.12 -5.03 0.52
C THR A 358 13.83 -3.68 0.54
N ILE A 359 14.53 -3.30 -0.54
CA ILE A 359 15.22 -2.01 -0.62
C ILE A 359 14.24 -0.83 -0.54
N GLU A 360 13.08 -0.91 -1.19
CA GLU A 360 12.01 0.10 -1.10
C GLU A 360 11.51 0.26 0.34
N ARG A 361 11.28 -0.85 1.05
CA ARG A 361 10.84 -0.85 2.45
C ARG A 361 11.89 -0.28 3.39
N GLU A 362 13.14 -0.75 3.29
CA GLU A 362 14.23 -0.30 4.16
C GLU A 362 14.60 1.16 3.88
N SER A 363 14.51 1.63 2.63
CA SER A 363 14.66 3.05 2.28
C SER A 363 13.56 3.91 2.91
N ALA A 364 12.30 3.44 2.88
CA ALA A 364 11.22 4.14 3.56
C ALA A 364 11.42 4.20 5.08
N ALA A 365 11.83 3.08 5.70
CA ALA A 365 12.14 3.04 7.12
C ALA A 365 13.30 3.98 7.49
N ARG A 366 14.39 3.97 6.72
CA ARG A 366 15.55 4.85 6.97
C ARG A 366 15.19 6.32 6.80
N ARG A 367 14.39 6.69 5.79
CA ARG A 367 13.88 8.06 5.65
C ARG A 367 13.09 8.48 6.88
N ASN A 368 12.19 7.64 7.39
CA ASN A 368 11.40 7.97 8.57
C ASN A 368 12.30 8.18 9.80
N GLN A 369 13.31 7.35 9.99
CA GLN A 369 14.32 7.55 11.05
C GLN A 369 15.05 8.89 10.90
N LEU A 370 15.54 9.22 9.70
CA LEU A 370 16.21 10.49 9.44
C LEU A 370 15.31 11.69 9.78
N VAL A 371 14.02 11.62 9.43
CA VAL A 371 13.06 12.68 9.76
C VAL A 371 12.88 12.82 11.27
N VAL A 372 12.80 11.70 12.00
CA VAL A 372 12.73 11.72 13.48
C VAL A 372 14.01 12.31 14.07
N GLU A 373 15.18 11.98 13.52
CA GLU A 373 16.48 12.55 13.92
C GLU A 373 16.55 14.07 13.68
N LEU A 374 15.94 14.58 12.60
CA LEU A 374 15.92 15.99 12.22
C LEU A 374 14.86 16.82 12.96
N ALA A 375 13.71 16.22 13.30
CA ALA A 375 12.55 16.92 13.84
C ALA A 375 12.83 17.80 15.09
N PRO A 376 13.69 17.43 16.06
CA PRO A 376 14.02 18.29 17.20
C PRO A 376 14.62 19.65 16.81
N ASN A 377 15.28 19.72 15.65
CA ASN A 377 15.94 20.92 15.14
C ASN A 377 15.14 21.62 14.02
N ILE A 378 13.86 21.29 13.83
CA ILE A 378 13.03 21.84 12.74
C ILE A 378 12.96 23.38 12.69
N GLY A 379 13.22 24.05 13.82
CA GLY A 379 13.29 25.52 13.89
C GLY A 379 14.55 26.12 13.26
N ASP A 380 15.58 25.32 12.97
CA ASP A 380 16.77 25.72 12.22
C ASP A 380 16.49 25.70 10.71
N GLU A 381 16.93 26.73 9.99
CA GLU A 381 16.64 26.93 8.56
C GLU A 381 17.18 25.78 7.70
N ALA A 382 18.40 25.30 7.98
CA ALA A 382 19.01 24.22 7.22
C ALA A 382 18.27 22.89 7.44
N THR A 383 17.87 22.62 8.68
CA THR A 383 17.05 21.43 9.01
C THR A 383 15.67 21.51 8.35
N HIS A 384 15.04 22.70 8.37
CA HIS A 384 13.75 22.92 7.73
C HIS A 384 13.81 22.64 6.23
N ASP A 385 14.85 23.09 5.54
CA ASP A 385 15.02 22.85 4.11
C ASP A 385 15.27 21.37 3.77
N GLN A 386 16.01 20.65 4.61
CA GLN A 386 16.15 19.19 4.46
C GLN A 386 14.81 18.47 4.61
N LEU A 387 14.00 18.85 5.59
CA LEU A 387 12.67 18.28 5.78
C LEU A 387 11.72 18.61 4.63
N LYS A 388 11.79 19.83 4.08
CA LYS A 388 11.06 20.22 2.86
C LYS A 388 11.42 19.35 1.67
N ALA A 389 12.70 19.08 1.45
CA ALA A 389 13.16 18.23 0.36
C ALA A 389 12.64 16.78 0.45
N LEU A 390 12.29 16.33 1.66
CA LEU A 390 11.71 15.01 1.91
C LEU A 390 10.17 14.98 1.85
N ARG A 391 9.51 16.13 1.63
CA ARG A 391 8.04 16.17 1.50
C ARG A 391 7.57 15.47 0.22
N PRO A 392 6.38 14.84 0.24
CA PRO A 392 5.49 14.64 1.38
C PRO A 392 5.85 13.40 2.22
N LEU A 393 6.91 12.66 1.84
CA LEU A 393 7.27 11.38 2.46
C LEU A 393 7.79 11.49 3.90
N SER A 394 8.10 12.71 4.36
CA SER A 394 8.45 13.01 5.74
C SER A 394 7.28 12.89 6.73
N LEU A 395 6.04 12.81 6.25
CA LEU A 395 4.85 12.83 7.12
C LEU A 395 4.85 11.73 8.19
N THR A 396 5.25 10.50 7.88
CA THR A 396 5.30 9.41 8.87
C THR A 396 6.29 9.72 9.99
N GLY A 397 7.51 10.11 9.63
CA GLY A 397 8.56 10.42 10.60
C GLY A 397 8.21 11.64 11.45
N LEU A 398 7.58 12.66 10.86
CA LEU A 398 7.13 13.83 11.61
C LEU A 398 6.04 13.46 12.64
N LYS A 399 5.08 12.62 12.26
CA LYS A 399 4.06 12.12 13.19
C LYS A 399 4.68 11.30 14.33
N GLN A 400 5.64 10.44 14.01
CA GLN A 400 6.37 9.68 15.03
C GLN A 400 7.14 10.62 15.98
N ALA A 401 7.86 11.62 15.44
CA ALA A 401 8.56 12.60 16.27
C ALA A 401 7.59 13.39 17.15
N ARG A 402 6.39 13.70 16.63
CA ARG A 402 5.35 14.45 17.33
C ARG A 402 4.85 13.77 18.61
N GLU A 403 4.86 12.44 18.67
CA GLU A 403 4.43 11.66 19.84
C GLU A 403 5.28 11.94 21.09
N THR A 404 6.56 12.28 20.89
CA THR A 404 7.52 12.52 21.98
C THR A 404 7.90 13.99 22.14
N ALA A 405 7.50 14.85 21.20
CA ALA A 405 7.83 16.27 21.20
C ALA A 405 6.96 17.06 22.18
N GLU A 406 7.57 18.07 22.81
CA GLU A 406 6.90 18.98 23.75
C GLU A 406 7.13 20.45 23.38
N GLY A 407 6.27 21.33 23.91
CA GLY A 407 6.41 22.78 23.79
C GLY A 407 6.51 23.30 22.36
N ASN A 408 7.50 24.16 22.11
CA ASN A 408 7.68 24.83 20.80
C ASN A 408 8.03 23.86 19.68
N VAL A 409 8.76 22.78 19.98
CA VAL A 409 9.14 21.76 18.99
C VAL A 409 7.89 21.03 18.49
N ALA A 410 7.01 20.64 19.40
CA ALA A 410 5.72 20.03 19.06
C ALA A 410 4.88 20.93 18.14
N ALA A 411 4.78 22.23 18.47
CA ALA A 411 4.04 23.19 17.66
C ALA A 411 4.64 23.39 16.26
N ALA A 412 5.97 23.37 16.13
CA ALA A 412 6.65 23.47 14.85
C ALA A 412 6.44 22.21 13.99
N ILE A 413 6.47 21.02 14.59
CA ILE A 413 6.16 19.76 13.90
C ILE A 413 4.69 19.76 13.44
N ASP A 414 3.75 20.20 14.28
CA ASP A 414 2.33 20.30 13.91
C ASP A 414 2.13 21.25 12.72
N ALA A 415 2.78 22.41 12.72
CA ALA A 415 2.71 23.36 11.61
C ALA A 415 3.29 22.78 10.30
N GLU A 416 4.37 22.02 10.39
CA GLU A 416 4.97 21.32 9.25
C GLU A 416 4.03 20.24 8.69
N ILE A 417 3.44 19.43 9.57
CA ILE A 417 2.45 18.40 9.21
C ILE A 417 1.25 19.03 8.50
N GLU A 418 0.69 20.10 9.06
CA GLU A 418 -0.45 20.82 8.46
C GLU A 418 -0.09 21.40 7.08
N THR A 419 1.13 21.92 6.92
CA THR A 419 1.62 22.41 5.63
C THR A 419 1.65 21.29 4.59
N ILE A 420 2.20 20.13 4.95
CA ILE A 420 2.25 18.96 4.05
C ILE A 420 0.82 18.51 3.69
N ILE A 421 -0.03 18.36 4.70
CA ILE A 421 -1.40 17.89 4.53
C ILE A 421 -2.24 18.84 3.67
N GLY A 422 -2.02 20.15 3.78
CA GLY A 422 -2.71 21.17 2.99
C GLY A 422 -2.53 21.02 1.48
N ASP A 423 -1.40 20.47 1.03
CA ASP A 423 -1.11 20.21 -0.38
C ASP A 423 -1.69 18.88 -0.89
N SER A 424 -2.35 18.12 0.00
CA SER A 424 -2.88 16.79 -0.31
C SER A 424 -4.38 16.78 -0.54
N THR A 425 -4.83 15.89 -1.42
CA THR A 425 -6.22 15.46 -1.46
C THR A 425 -6.43 14.31 -0.48
N ARG A 426 -7.27 14.51 0.54
CA ARG A 426 -7.66 13.46 1.49
C ARG A 426 -8.74 12.56 0.88
N ILE A 427 -8.48 11.27 0.88
CA ILE A 427 -9.34 10.20 0.35
C ILE A 427 -9.62 9.24 1.50
N GLU A 428 -10.89 8.86 1.66
CA GLU A 428 -11.33 7.95 2.73
C GLU A 428 -11.98 6.69 2.14
N PRO A 429 -11.20 5.75 1.58
CA PRO A 429 -11.76 4.48 1.17
C PRO A 429 -12.27 3.73 2.41
N ARG A 430 -13.50 3.22 2.33
CA ARG A 430 -14.10 2.43 3.40
C ARG A 430 -14.41 1.03 2.91
N MET A 431 -14.09 0.06 3.75
CA MET A 431 -14.53 -1.31 3.58
C MET A 431 -15.45 -1.67 4.75
N ARG A 432 -16.67 -2.11 4.43
CA ARG A 432 -17.60 -2.62 5.44
C ARG A 432 -17.81 -4.11 5.26
N ILE A 433 -17.43 -4.88 6.26
CA ILE A 433 -17.73 -6.31 6.32
C ILE A 433 -19.05 -6.47 7.09
N PHE A 434 -20.09 -6.93 6.41
CA PHE A 434 -21.39 -7.19 7.02
C PHE A 434 -21.44 -8.62 7.56
N TYR A 435 -21.95 -8.78 8.78
CA TYR A 435 -22.10 -10.08 9.41
C TYR A 435 -23.54 -10.59 9.24
N ASP A 436 -23.71 -11.91 9.07
CA ASP A 436 -25.05 -12.49 8.97
C ASP A 436 -25.79 -12.34 10.31
N LYS A 437 -27.06 -11.92 10.23
CA LYS A 437 -27.91 -11.66 11.40
C LYS A 437 -28.19 -12.92 12.25
N ARG A 438 -28.13 -14.11 11.67
CA ARG A 438 -28.50 -15.39 12.32
C ARG A 438 -27.30 -16.14 12.89
N SER A 439 -26.19 -16.17 12.16
CA SER A 439 -24.97 -16.79 12.64
C SER A 439 -24.17 -15.78 13.45
N GLY A 440 -23.85 -14.59 12.93
CA GLY A 440 -22.85 -13.69 13.52
C GLY A 440 -21.48 -13.87 12.88
N SER A 441 -21.37 -14.79 11.91
CA SER A 441 -20.20 -14.97 11.05
C SER A 441 -20.13 -13.88 9.98
N PRO A 442 -18.93 -13.44 9.57
CA PRO A 442 -18.78 -12.47 8.49
C PRO A 442 -19.41 -13.05 7.22
N ARG A 443 -20.21 -12.25 6.50
CA ARG A 443 -20.42 -12.51 5.07
C ARG A 443 -19.15 -12.07 4.36
N MET A 444 -18.09 -12.84 4.56
CA MET A 444 -16.72 -12.57 4.12
C MET A 444 -16.65 -12.33 2.59
N ASN A 445 -17.67 -12.75 1.86
CA ASN A 445 -17.69 -12.74 0.40
C ASN A 445 -18.24 -11.43 -0.22
N GLU A 446 -18.72 -10.46 0.55
CA GLU A 446 -19.23 -9.18 -0.03
C GLU A 446 -18.91 -7.95 0.84
N PRO A 447 -17.63 -7.55 0.99
CA PRO A 447 -17.30 -6.25 1.56
C PRO A 447 -17.95 -5.14 0.72
N VAL A 448 -18.76 -4.27 1.33
CA VAL A 448 -19.24 -3.07 0.65
C VAL A 448 -18.11 -2.07 0.66
N LYS A 449 -17.57 -1.87 -0.54
CA LYS A 449 -16.51 -0.93 -0.83
C LYS A 449 -17.16 0.40 -1.18
N ASP A 450 -16.98 1.40 -0.32
CA ASP A 450 -17.41 2.76 -0.62
C ASP A 450 -16.22 3.46 -1.29
N PRO A 451 -16.18 3.55 -2.64
CA PRO A 451 -15.13 4.29 -3.31
C PRO A 451 -15.21 5.76 -2.91
N TYR A 452 -14.07 6.36 -2.62
CA TYR A 452 -13.96 7.80 -2.51
C TYR A 452 -13.67 8.40 -3.89
N TYR A 453 -14.32 9.53 -4.19
CA TYR A 453 -14.28 10.20 -5.49
C TYR A 453 -13.66 11.59 -5.31
N HIS A 454 -12.53 11.86 -5.96
CA HIS A 454 -12.09 13.24 -6.19
C HIS A 454 -12.36 13.60 -7.65
N ARG A 455 -13.28 14.54 -7.88
CA ARG A 455 -13.56 15.09 -9.22
C ARG A 455 -12.77 16.38 -9.37
N THR A 456 -11.72 16.36 -10.18
CA THR A 456 -11.29 17.59 -10.85
C THR A 456 -12.16 17.76 -12.11
N LEU A 457 -12.23 18.95 -12.71
CA LEU A 457 -13.09 19.19 -13.89
C LEU A 457 -12.71 18.31 -15.11
N ASP A 458 -11.60 17.59 -15.06
CA ASP A 458 -10.99 16.82 -16.15
C ASP A 458 -10.75 15.32 -15.86
N LYS A 459 -10.69 14.87 -14.58
CA LYS A 459 -10.29 13.49 -14.21
C LYS A 459 -11.02 12.99 -12.96
N ASP A 460 -11.28 11.68 -12.94
CA ASP A 460 -11.83 10.97 -11.78
C ASP A 460 -10.80 9.96 -11.23
N LEU A 461 -10.42 10.12 -9.97
CA LEU A 461 -9.54 9.21 -9.23
C LEU A 461 -10.35 8.41 -8.22
N TYR A 462 -10.22 7.08 -8.28
CA TYR A 462 -10.92 6.13 -7.43
C TYR A 462 -9.93 5.34 -6.59
N PHE A 463 -10.21 5.19 -5.30
CA PHE A 463 -9.54 4.21 -4.44
C PHE A 463 -10.57 3.30 -3.80
N ILE A 464 -10.19 2.03 -3.73
CA ILE A 464 -11.00 0.96 -3.18
C ILE A 464 -10.11 0.17 -2.23
N LEU A 465 -10.44 0.18 -0.94
CA LEU A 465 -9.85 -0.76 0.01
C LEU A 465 -10.30 -2.17 -0.38
N GLN A 466 -9.36 -2.99 -0.83
CA GLN A 466 -9.62 -4.37 -1.25
C GLN A 466 -9.57 -5.33 -0.08
N ASP A 467 -8.59 -5.14 0.79
CA ASP A 467 -8.25 -6.02 1.90
C ASP A 467 -7.47 -5.23 2.97
N SER A 468 -7.60 -5.63 4.23
CA SER A 468 -6.80 -5.11 5.35
C SER A 468 -6.37 -6.28 6.22
N LYS A 469 -5.07 -6.35 6.52
CA LYS A 469 -4.48 -7.45 7.27
C LYS A 469 -4.26 -7.05 8.73
N PRO A 470 -4.21 -8.03 9.65
CA PRO A 470 -4.01 -7.73 11.07
C PRO A 470 -2.64 -7.16 11.43
N ASP A 471 -1.66 -7.23 10.52
CA ASP A 471 -0.35 -6.59 10.66
C ASP A 471 -0.38 -5.08 10.32
N GLY A 472 -1.56 -4.52 10.04
CA GLY A 472 -1.78 -3.13 9.63
C GLY A 472 -1.53 -2.87 8.16
N THR A 473 -1.18 -3.87 7.34
CA THR A 473 -1.04 -3.69 5.89
C THR A 473 -2.41 -3.66 5.21
N ALA A 474 -2.63 -2.67 4.34
CA ALA A 474 -3.86 -2.53 3.58
C ALA A 474 -3.57 -2.65 2.08
N THR A 475 -4.48 -3.28 1.35
CA THR A 475 -4.44 -3.39 -0.12
C THR A 475 -5.46 -2.46 -0.74
N PHE A 476 -5.00 -1.50 -1.52
CA PHE A 476 -5.83 -0.55 -2.24
C PHE A 476 -5.80 -0.84 -3.73
N ARG A 477 -6.98 -0.91 -4.36
CA ARG A 477 -7.10 -0.83 -5.81
C ARG A 477 -7.43 0.60 -6.19
N TYR A 478 -6.74 1.11 -7.19
CA TYR A 478 -6.99 2.44 -7.71
C TYR A 478 -7.41 2.40 -9.18
N PHE A 479 -8.16 3.43 -9.59
CA PHE A 479 -8.50 3.68 -10.98
C PHE A 479 -8.36 5.16 -11.30
N ILE A 480 -7.75 5.48 -12.43
CA ILE A 480 -7.80 6.82 -13.04
C ILE A 480 -8.65 6.72 -14.29
N LYS A 481 -9.76 7.46 -14.32
CA LYS A 481 -10.65 7.53 -15.49
C LYS A 481 -10.63 8.94 -16.06
N PRO A 482 -9.82 9.19 -17.10
CA PRO A 482 -9.80 10.50 -17.72
C PRO A 482 -11.07 10.75 -18.53
N MET A 483 -11.41 12.03 -18.76
CA MET A 483 -12.48 12.47 -19.66
C MET A 483 -13.91 12.03 -19.28
N MET A 484 -14.12 11.55 -18.06
CA MET A 484 -15.47 11.21 -17.59
C MET A 484 -16.37 12.46 -17.51
N SER A 485 -15.79 13.63 -17.26
CA SER A 485 -16.47 14.93 -17.29
C SER A 485 -17.04 15.27 -18.69
N VAL A 486 -16.39 14.84 -19.78
CA VAL A 486 -16.90 15.00 -21.15
C VAL A 486 -18.17 14.17 -21.35
N GLY A 487 -18.20 12.94 -20.80
CA GLY A 487 -19.40 12.11 -20.82
C GLY A 487 -20.55 12.75 -20.03
N MET A 488 -20.26 13.27 -18.83
CA MET A 488 -21.27 13.96 -18.01
C MET A 488 -21.75 15.27 -18.66
N ALA A 489 -20.86 16.02 -19.31
CA ALA A 489 -21.23 17.19 -20.11
C ALA A 489 -22.13 16.78 -21.28
N GLY A 490 -21.84 15.68 -21.94
CA GLY A 490 -22.69 15.08 -22.97
C GLY A 490 -24.11 14.79 -22.47
N LEU A 491 -24.25 14.22 -21.26
CA LEU A 491 -25.55 14.02 -20.62
C LEU A 491 -26.29 15.34 -20.37
N GLY A 492 -25.60 16.36 -19.87
CA GLY A 492 -26.16 17.71 -19.69
C GLY A 492 -26.65 18.32 -21.01
N VAL A 493 -25.86 18.15 -22.09
CA VAL A 493 -26.21 18.59 -23.45
C VAL A 493 -27.46 17.85 -23.96
N ILE A 494 -27.58 16.55 -23.71
CA ILE A 494 -28.78 15.77 -24.06
C ILE A 494 -30.00 16.33 -23.34
N ILE A 495 -29.93 16.50 -22.00
CA ILE A 495 -31.04 17.02 -21.20
C ILE A 495 -31.46 18.40 -21.71
N PHE A 496 -30.51 19.29 -21.99
CA PHE A 496 -30.78 20.60 -22.57
C PHE A 496 -31.45 20.51 -23.95
N GLY A 497 -30.96 19.63 -24.83
CA GLY A 497 -31.54 19.39 -26.15
C GLY A 497 -32.97 18.84 -26.08
N ILE A 498 -33.25 17.95 -25.14
CA ILE A 498 -34.59 17.43 -24.86
C ILE A 498 -35.50 18.55 -24.36
N ILE A 499 -35.11 19.30 -23.32
CA ILE A 499 -35.90 20.43 -22.80
C ILE A 499 -36.23 21.39 -23.94
N LEU A 500 -35.25 21.76 -24.77
CA LEU A 500 -35.45 22.67 -25.89
C LEU A 500 -36.42 22.11 -26.93
N ALA A 501 -36.36 20.81 -27.24
CA ALA A 501 -37.27 20.15 -28.17
C ALA A 501 -38.72 20.06 -27.65
N PHE A 502 -38.90 19.97 -26.33
CA PHE A 502 -40.21 19.84 -25.66
C PHE A 502 -40.82 21.16 -25.18
N LEU A 503 -40.09 22.28 -25.22
CA LEU A 503 -40.62 23.60 -24.85
C LEU A 503 -41.88 23.94 -25.68
N PRO A 504 -43.00 24.30 -25.04
CA PRO A 504 -44.26 24.58 -25.73
C PRO A 504 -44.10 25.71 -26.73
N ASN A 505 -44.82 25.60 -27.85
CA ASN A 505 -44.85 26.65 -28.86
C ASN A 505 -45.40 27.93 -28.20
N MET A 506 -44.56 28.95 -28.10
CA MET A 506 -45.04 30.30 -27.82
C MET A 506 -45.86 30.70 -29.04
N ARG A 507 -47.20 30.66 -28.90
CA ARG A 507 -48.13 31.14 -29.93
C ARG A 507 -47.70 32.55 -30.34
N ARG A 508 -47.60 32.75 -31.65
CA ARG A 508 -47.56 34.09 -32.26
C ARG A 508 -48.95 34.68 -32.22
#